data_AF-E2AQR3-F1
#
_entry.id   AF-E2AQR3-F1
#
_cell.length_a   1.000
_cell.length_b   1.000
_cell.length_c   1.000
_cell.angle_alpha   90.00
_cell.angle_beta   90.00
_cell.angle_gamma   90.00
#
_symmetry.space_group_name_H-M   'P 1'
#
loop_
_entity.id
_entity.type
_entity.pdbx_description
1 polymer ?
#
loop_
_entity_poly.entity_id
_entity_poly.type
_entity_poly.pdbx_seq_one_letter_code
_entity_poly.pdbx_strand_id
1 'polypeptide(L)'
;FLQGNTPFVASSFIGGRQVIREAFIRKGVPLESVDILIASLSESSLRQYDSGLKKWWNFCKKEKIDPFSGPTNNILSFLTEEFKKKAS
;
A
#
# COMPACT_ATOMS: atom_id res chain seq x y z
N PHE A 1 -18.50 16.73 11.09
CA PHE A 1 -18.22 15.67 10.11
C PHE A 1 -17.42 14.58 10.79
N LEU A 2 -18.07 13.47 11.14
CA LEU A 2 -17.41 12.33 11.79
C LEU A 2 -16.78 11.47 10.69
N GLN A 3 -15.49 11.61 10.43
CA GLN A 3 -14.75 10.61 9.66
C GLN A 3 -14.60 9.37 10.55
N GLY A 4 -15.39 8.35 10.24
CA GLY A 4 -15.27 7.03 10.85
C GLY A 4 -13.87 6.49 10.56
N ASN A 5 -13.09 6.32 11.63
CA ASN A 5 -11.84 5.58 11.60
C ASN A 5 -12.21 4.09 11.45
N THR A 6 -12.50 3.66 10.22
CA THR A 6 -12.83 2.26 9.93
C THR A 6 -11.62 1.41 10.34
N PRO A 7 -11.76 0.50 11.33
CA PRO A 7 -10.67 -0.39 11.69
C PRO A 7 -10.28 -1.17 10.45
N PHE A 8 -8.99 -1.22 10.12
CA PHE A 8 -8.48 -2.07 9.06
C PHE A 8 -8.88 -3.51 9.37
N VAL A 9 -9.92 -4.01 8.69
CA VAL A 9 -10.26 -5.43 8.67
C VAL A 9 -9.14 -6.09 7.89
N ALA A 10 -8.43 -7.02 8.53
CA ALA A 10 -7.27 -7.71 7.98
C ALA A 10 -7.61 -8.49 6.69
N SER A 11 -7.68 -7.78 5.56
CA SER A 11 -7.97 -8.35 4.26
C SER A 11 -6.70 -8.93 3.64
N SER A 12 -6.88 -9.93 2.79
CA SER A 12 -5.80 -10.49 1.97
C SER A 12 -5.22 -9.42 1.06
N PHE A 13 -3.94 -9.56 0.69
CA PHE A 13 -3.32 -8.68 -0.29
C PHE A 13 -4.09 -8.77 -1.62
N ILE A 14 -4.67 -7.64 -2.04
CA ILE A 14 -5.56 -7.53 -3.21
C ILE A 14 -4.82 -7.39 -4.55
N GLY A 15 -3.48 -7.49 -4.55
CA GLY A 15 -2.61 -7.30 -5.71
C GLY A 15 -2.16 -5.84 -5.88
N GLY A 16 -0.92 -5.65 -6.34
CA GLY A 16 -0.26 -4.34 -6.39
C GLY A 16 -1.02 -3.29 -7.21
N ARG A 17 -1.62 -3.69 -8.34
CA ARG A 17 -2.46 -2.79 -9.16
C ARG A 17 -3.64 -2.22 -8.35
N GLN A 18 -4.32 -3.06 -7.58
CA GLN A 18 -5.48 -2.63 -6.80
C GLN A 18 -5.07 -1.78 -5.59
N VAL A 19 -3.92 -2.10 -4.98
CA VAL A 19 -3.34 -1.26 -3.93
C VAL A 19 -3.02 0.14 -4.47
N ILE A 20 -2.39 0.25 -5.63
CA ILE A 20 -2.07 1.57 -6.22
C ILE A 20 -3.36 2.32 -6.59
N ARG A 21 -4.36 1.62 -7.14
CA ARG A 21 -5.68 2.19 -7.46
C ARG A 21 -6.33 2.80 -6.23
N GLU A 22 -6.47 2.01 -5.17
CA GLU A 22 -7.08 2.42 -3.90
C GLU A 22 -6.32 3.60 -3.27
N ALA A 23 -4.99 3.60 -3.36
CA ALA A 23 -4.17 4.72 -2.85
C ALA A 23 -4.47 6.04 -3.58
N PHE A 24 -4.68 6.03 -4.89
CA PHE A 24 -5.08 7.24 -5.62
C PHE A 24 -6.52 7.67 -5.30
N ILE A 25 -7.45 6.73 -5.16
CA ILE A 25 -8.84 7.03 -4.76
C ILE A 25 -8.87 7.71 -3.40
N ARG A 26 -8.13 7.18 -2.41
CA ARG A 26 -8.05 7.77 -1.06
C ARG A 26 -7.38 9.14 -1.03
N LYS A 27 -6.54 9.46 -2.02
CA LYS A 27 -5.95 10.78 -2.22
C LYS A 27 -6.89 11.78 -2.91
N GLY A 28 -8.12 11.37 -3.27
CA GLY A 28 -9.11 12.24 -3.90
C GLY A 28 -8.92 12.43 -5.40
N VAL A 29 -8.17 11.55 -6.07
CA VAL A 29 -8.01 11.60 -7.52
C VAL A 29 -9.34 11.21 -8.20
N PRO A 30 -9.83 11.97 -9.21
CA PRO A 30 -11.03 11.60 -9.95
C PRO A 30 -10.92 10.20 -10.56
N LEU A 31 -11.99 9.40 -10.52
CA LEU A 31 -11.96 8.00 -10.98
C LEU A 31 -11.46 7.83 -12.41
N GLU A 32 -11.87 8.72 -13.32
CA GLU A 32 -11.41 8.73 -14.71
C GLU A 32 -9.89 8.95 -14.80
N SER A 33 -9.35 9.82 -13.95
CA SER A 33 -7.90 10.05 -13.85
C SER A 33 -7.17 8.87 -13.21
N VAL A 34 -7.78 8.16 -12.26
CA VAL A 34 -7.21 6.93 -11.67
C VAL A 34 -7.01 5.85 -12.74
N ASP A 35 -7.98 5.67 -13.63
CA ASP A 35 -7.87 4.68 -14.72
C ASP A 35 -6.70 5.01 -15.65
N ILE A 36 -6.54 6.30 -16.01
CA ILE A 36 -5.41 6.79 -16.82
C ILE A 36 -4.08 6.57 -16.10
N LEU A 37 -3.99 6.91 -14.81
CA LEU A 37 -2.78 6.73 -14.00
C LEU A 37 -2.38 5.25 -13.91
N ILE A 38 -3.34 4.36 -13.66
CA ILE A 38 -3.08 2.92 -13.61
C ILE A 38 -2.67 2.37 -14.97
N ALA A 39 -3.28 2.85 -16.06
CA ALA A 39 -2.91 2.46 -17.42
C ALA A 39 -1.53 2.98 -17.85
N SER A 40 -1.09 4.12 -17.29
CA SER A 40 0.24 4.69 -17.56
C SER A 40 1.40 3.87 -16.99
N LEU A 41 1.10 2.96 -16.03
CA LEU A 41 2.09 2.08 -15.44
C LEU A 41 2.31 0.86 -16.33
N SER A 42 3.56 0.61 -16.72
CA SER A 42 3.91 -0.63 -17.41
C SER A 42 3.69 -1.86 -16.53
N GLU A 43 3.47 -3.03 -17.16
CA GLU A 43 3.41 -4.31 -16.42
C GLU A 43 4.68 -4.59 -15.62
N SER A 44 5.84 -4.20 -16.15
CA SER A 44 7.13 -4.31 -15.46
C SER A 44 7.17 -3.46 -14.18
N SER A 45 6.67 -2.22 -14.22
CA SER A 45 6.58 -1.33 -13.06
C SER A 45 5.63 -1.90 -12.00
N LEU A 46 4.47 -2.41 -12.44
CA LEU A 46 3.51 -3.05 -11.53
C LEU A 46 4.11 -4.29 -10.84
N ARG A 47 4.84 -5.14 -11.57
CA ARG A 47 5.51 -6.33 -11.00
C ARG A 47 6.59 -5.95 -9.99
N GLN A 48 7.37 -4.91 -10.27
CA GLN A 48 8.39 -4.41 -9.33
C GLN A 48 7.74 -3.95 -8.02
N TYR A 49 6.66 -3.19 -8.10
CA TYR A 49 5.93 -2.71 -6.93
C TYR A 49 5.20 -3.81 -6.17
N ASP A 50 4.66 -4.83 -6.87
CA ASP A 50 3.87 -5.90 -6.24
C ASP A 50 4.61 -6.60 -5.09
N SER A 51 5.90 -6.90 -5.29
CA SER A 51 6.72 -7.56 -4.27
C SER A 51 6.89 -6.72 -2.99
N GLY A 52 7.17 -5.41 -3.13
CA GLY A 52 7.34 -4.49 -2.02
C GLY A 52 6.01 -4.20 -1.32
N LEU A 53 4.94 -3.98 -2.09
CA LEU A 53 3.59 -3.74 -1.57
C LEU A 53 3.06 -4.94 -0.79
N LYS A 54 3.31 -6.16 -1.26
CA LYS A 54 2.93 -7.38 -0.53
C LYS A 54 3.64 -7.49 0.82
N LYS A 55 4.92 -7.14 0.89
CA LYS A 55 5.69 -7.12 2.14
C LYS A 55 5.18 -6.05 3.10
N TRP A 56 4.93 -4.84 2.60
CA TRP A 56 4.31 -3.78 3.39
C TRP A 56 2.93 -4.18 3.93
N TRP A 57 2.11 -4.82 3.08
CA TRP A 57 0.79 -5.32 3.48
C TRP A 57 0.87 -6.33 4.62
N ASN A 58 1.80 -7.28 4.53
CA ASN A 58 2.02 -8.27 5.59
C ASN A 58 2.51 -7.63 6.89
N PHE A 59 3.41 -6.65 6.81
CA PHE A 59 3.85 -5.87 7.96
C PHE A 59 2.65 -5.14 8.60
N CYS A 60 1.85 -4.43 7.81
CA CYS A 60 0.65 -3.75 8.28
C CYS A 60 -0.35 -4.70 8.94
N LYS A 61 -0.57 -5.88 8.34
CA LYS A 61 -1.44 -6.92 8.92
C LYS A 61 -0.94 -7.41 10.27
N LYS A 62 0.37 -7.63 10.41
CA LYS A 62 1.01 -8.06 11.66
C LYS A 62 0.88 -7.00 12.76
N GLU A 63 1.17 -5.75 12.41
CA GLU A 63 1.20 -4.61 13.34
C GLU A 63 -0.18 -3.93 13.51
N LYS A 64 -1.23 -4.44 12.83
CA LYS A 64 -2.61 -3.91 12.83
C LYS A 64 -2.71 -2.44 12.40
N ILE A 65 -1.95 -2.09 11.36
CA ILE A 65 -1.90 -0.75 10.75
C ILE A 65 -2.73 -0.76 9.45
N ASP A 66 -3.39 0.33 9.13
CA ASP A 66 -3.97 0.53 7.80
C ASP A 66 -2.86 0.80 6.76
N PRO A 67 -2.68 -0.05 5.73
CA PRO A 67 -1.64 0.11 4.72
C PRO A 67 -1.67 1.45 3.97
N PHE A 68 -2.80 2.15 3.96
CA PHE A 68 -2.99 3.40 3.23
C PHE A 68 -2.91 4.65 4.10
N SER A 69 -2.96 4.51 5.43
CA SER A 69 -2.83 5.62 6.39
C SER A 69 -1.69 5.40 7.39
N GLY A 70 -0.76 4.48 7.08
CA GLY A 70 0.39 4.16 7.91
C GLY A 70 1.19 5.42 8.29
N PRO A 71 1.37 5.71 9.60
CA PRO A 71 2.19 6.83 10.05
C PRO A 71 3.62 6.70 9.53
N THR A 72 4.29 7.82 9.26
CA THR A 72 5.68 7.84 8.75
C THR A 72 6.62 6.97 9.58
N ASN A 73 6.45 6.94 10.90
CA ASN A 73 7.25 6.12 11.80
C ASN A 73 7.12 4.62 11.49
N ASN A 74 5.92 4.13 11.19
CA ASN A 74 5.68 2.72 10.88
C ASN A 74 6.32 2.33 9.54
N ILE A 75 6.30 3.24 8.57
CA ILE A 75 6.99 3.05 7.28
C ILE A 75 8.50 2.93 7.52
N LEU A 76 9.08 3.81 8.34
CA LEU A 76 10.50 3.75 8.69
C LEU A 76 10.88 2.46 9.43
N SER A 77 10.03 1.99 10.36
CA SER A 77 10.22 0.70 11.03
C SER A 77 10.21 -0.46 10.05
N PHE A 78 9.25 -0.48 9.11
CA PHE A 78 9.18 -1.48 8.05
C PHE A 78 10.44 -1.48 7.17
N LEU A 79 10.86 -0.31 6.69
CA LEU A 79 12.06 -0.19 5.85
C LEU A 79 13.32 -0.65 6.59
N THR A 80 13.41 -0.34 7.89
CA THR A 80 14.52 -0.79 8.75
C THR A 80 14.53 -2.31 8.88
N GLU A 81 13.37 -2.94 9.07
CA GLU A 81 13.25 -4.40 9.14
C GLU A 81 13.66 -5.07 7.82
N GLU A 82 13.17 -4.56 6.69
CA GLU A 82 13.50 -5.10 5.37
C GLU A 82 14.98 -4.93 5.00
N PHE A 83 15.62 -3.85 5.45
CA PHE A 83 17.06 -3.66 5.29
C PHE A 83 17.85 -4.69 6.09
N LYS A 84 17.53 -4.87 7.38
CA LYS A 84 18.20 -5.84 8.25
C LYS A 84 18.07 -7.28 7.75
N LYS A 85 16.90 -7.67 7.22
CA LYS A 85 16.69 -9.01 6.64
C LYS A 85 17.55 -9.31 5.41
N LYS A 86 17.93 -8.29 4.64
CA LYS A 86 18.78 -8.46 3.44
C LYS A 86 20.27 -8.37 3.74
N ALA A 87 20.64 -7.90 4.91
CA ALA A 87 22.03 -7.77 5.37
C ALA A 87 22.51 -8.99 6.18
N SER A 88 21.67 -10.02 6.33
CA SER A 88 21.97 -11.33 6.91
C SER A 88 21.83 -12.41 5.84
#